data_AF-A0A7C4XB25-F1
#
_entry.id   AF-A0A7C4XB25-F1
#
_cell.length_a   1.000
_cell.length_b   1.000
_cell.length_c   1.000
_cell.angle_alpha   90.00
_cell.angle_beta   90.00
_cell.angle_gamma   90.00
#
_symmetry.space_group_name_H-M   'P 1'
#
loop_
_entity.id
_entity.type
_entity.pdbx_description
1 polymer ?
#
loop_
_entity_poly.entity_id
_entity_poly.type
_entity_poly.pdbx_seq_one_letter_code
_entity_poly.pdbx_strand_id
1 'polypeptide(L)'
;MQKFNRPTSYASQPEERWKKWETQQPKAQNAIWDTAPGYDLIPEVDLPMFHSLFLDGTHSSPPVTPLYGYMWVRHCGLGTKWVNIALSLPTCYGWEWRYINGGLYVAFLVVRDPNERKEREVRFREAIVPYLEDFQGIWERNKGILNNVYAHLKEFDPQKATALDFWRHNWELDEAYQKMWEIHFFGMQTSYSAWILLEEECKKRFGMNDQAPEFQDMMRGFENEVYKIDKELWLLSKQAIEMGLGDIFKQYSPEEVLSKLLDSAKGKEWKERFEGFLHQYGWRMVRMNDLVDPYWLEKPSIPLKIIKDHIVGGIADRKDYPLDEKRKELTQRREAAVKNLLERVPPQDKEWFSSLIKLAQAASVYSEEHDLYCELTCQALMRRGYLAIGNRLAQAGAIDRPEDVFMLNPWEIESSILIPSHNDQRWITRRRRAEWEGWVERFIKEGEWRPPVYTDRPEGLPEAVEKDLLPSMDPICVKIIIGELPTPKEGIKADIIGLCGSPGVAEGPARVIINYEELDQLKPGEILVCPGTNPAWTPAFNIAGGVIADRGGTLSHTAIIGREYGLPVVVNTFTACQKIRTGQRIKLDATNGAVYLLD
;
A
#
# COMPACT_ATOMS: atom_id res chain seq x y z
N MET A 1 -2.88 -44.19 -25.67
CA MET A 1 -3.79 -43.04 -25.85
C MET A 1 -4.97 -43.19 -24.89
N GLN A 2 -4.78 -42.79 -23.64
CA GLN A 2 -5.85 -42.69 -22.63
C GLN A 2 -6.54 -41.33 -22.79
N LYS A 3 -7.87 -41.35 -22.80
CA LYS A 3 -8.72 -40.15 -22.91
C LYS A 3 -8.55 -39.30 -21.65
N PHE A 4 -8.13 -38.05 -21.83
CA PHE A 4 -8.22 -37.02 -20.82
C PHE A 4 -9.69 -36.79 -20.45
N ASN A 5 -10.04 -37.04 -19.18
CA ASN A 5 -11.28 -36.53 -18.59
C ASN A 5 -11.23 -35.01 -18.58
N ARG A 6 -11.87 -34.38 -19.58
CA ARG A 6 -12.24 -32.97 -19.52
C ARG A 6 -13.38 -32.82 -18.52
N PRO A 7 -13.39 -31.84 -17.62
CA PRO A 7 -14.62 -31.38 -17.01
C PRO A 7 -15.40 -30.60 -18.09
N THR A 8 -16.35 -31.26 -18.75
CA THR A 8 -17.44 -30.62 -19.48
C THR A 8 -18.69 -30.93 -18.67
N SER A 9 -19.60 -30.02 -18.33
CA SER A 9 -20.18 -28.92 -19.09
C SER A 9 -21.12 -28.17 -18.13
N TYR A 10 -21.44 -26.92 -18.42
CA TYR A 10 -22.57 -26.26 -17.78
C TYR A 10 -23.82 -27.15 -17.91
N ALA A 11 -24.42 -27.53 -16.78
CA ALA A 11 -25.38 -28.62 -16.64
C ALA A 11 -26.75 -28.43 -17.36
N SER A 12 -26.91 -27.44 -18.23
CA SER A 12 -28.17 -27.13 -18.94
C SER A 12 -27.93 -26.73 -20.39
N GLN A 13 -28.93 -26.90 -21.26
CA GLN A 13 -28.89 -26.44 -22.65
C GLN A 13 -28.95 -24.90 -22.72
N PRO A 14 -28.36 -24.24 -23.73
CA PRO A 14 -28.41 -22.78 -23.87
C PRO A 14 -29.84 -22.20 -23.85
N GLU A 15 -30.80 -22.88 -24.46
CA GLU A 15 -32.21 -22.45 -24.48
C GLU A 15 -32.86 -22.55 -23.09
N GLU A 16 -32.50 -23.55 -22.28
CA GLU A 16 -32.96 -23.67 -20.89
C GLU A 16 -32.38 -22.57 -20.00
N ARG A 17 -31.12 -22.18 -20.23
CA ARG A 17 -30.51 -21.05 -19.52
C ARG A 17 -31.17 -19.74 -19.89
N TRP A 18 -31.46 -19.53 -21.18
CA TRP A 18 -32.17 -18.34 -21.66
C TRP A 18 -33.55 -18.26 -21.03
N LYS A 19 -34.32 -19.36 -21.07
CA LYS A 19 -35.67 -19.43 -20.50
C LYS A 19 -35.66 -19.25 -18.98
N LYS A 20 -34.65 -19.78 -18.28
CA LYS A 20 -34.45 -19.57 -16.84
C LYS A 20 -34.12 -18.11 -16.53
N TRP A 21 -33.24 -17.48 -17.31
CA TRP A 21 -32.89 -16.06 -17.18
C TRP A 21 -34.11 -15.14 -17.42
N GLU A 22 -34.91 -15.46 -18.43
CA GLU A 22 -36.10 -14.69 -18.84
C GLU A 22 -37.28 -14.84 -17.86
N THR A 23 -37.43 -16.02 -17.25
CA THR A 23 -38.57 -16.32 -16.33
C THR A 23 -38.28 -16.07 -14.87
N GLN A 24 -37.02 -16.13 -14.42
CA GLN A 24 -36.69 -15.94 -13.01
C GLN A 24 -36.53 -14.49 -12.60
N GLN A 25 -36.60 -13.51 -13.53
CA GLN A 25 -36.16 -12.12 -13.31
C GLN A 25 -35.04 -12.11 -12.28
N PRO A 26 -33.82 -12.58 -12.64
CA PRO A 26 -32.73 -12.50 -11.69
C PRO A 26 -32.74 -11.07 -11.15
N LYS A 27 -32.69 -10.91 -9.83
CA LYS A 27 -32.71 -9.61 -9.15
C LYS A 27 -31.64 -8.62 -9.70
N ALA A 28 -30.77 -9.12 -10.56
CA ALA A 28 -29.99 -8.53 -11.64
C ALA A 28 -30.62 -7.45 -12.55
N GLN A 29 -31.66 -6.69 -12.15
CA GLN A 29 -31.88 -5.38 -12.80
C GLN A 29 -30.64 -4.46 -12.67
N ASN A 30 -29.74 -4.80 -11.73
CA ASN A 30 -28.45 -4.15 -11.51
C ASN A 30 -27.22 -5.02 -11.88
N ALA A 31 -27.36 -6.17 -12.57
CA ALA A 31 -26.19 -6.97 -13.00
C ALA A 31 -25.59 -6.44 -14.32
N ILE A 32 -25.54 -5.10 -14.44
CA ILE A 32 -24.76 -4.45 -15.47
C ILE A 32 -23.43 -4.14 -14.81
N TRP A 33 -22.36 -4.67 -15.39
CA TRP A 33 -20.99 -4.22 -15.17
C TRP A 33 -20.96 -2.68 -15.24
N ASP A 34 -20.74 -2.02 -14.11
CA ASP A 34 -20.74 -0.55 -14.01
C ASP A 34 -19.32 -0.04 -13.97
N THR A 35 -18.73 0.06 -12.78
CA THR A 35 -17.49 0.80 -12.58
C THR A 35 -16.29 -0.04 -13.01
N ALA A 36 -16.29 -1.31 -12.66
CA ALA A 36 -15.20 -2.21 -12.99
C ALA A 36 -15.72 -3.44 -13.76
N PRO A 37 -15.94 -3.34 -15.08
CA PRO A 37 -16.50 -4.45 -15.84
C PRO A 37 -15.70 -5.74 -15.72
N GLY A 38 -16.38 -6.81 -15.28
CA GLY A 38 -15.78 -8.10 -14.91
C GLY A 38 -15.41 -8.24 -13.44
N TYR A 39 -15.39 -7.15 -12.68
CA TYR A 39 -14.88 -7.05 -11.30
C TYR A 39 -15.79 -6.24 -10.35
N ASP A 40 -16.97 -5.76 -10.76
CA ASP A 40 -17.91 -5.16 -9.81
C ASP A 40 -18.37 -6.21 -8.78
N LEU A 41 -18.41 -5.85 -7.49
CA LEU A 41 -18.89 -6.74 -6.43
C LEU A 41 -20.41 -6.87 -6.53
N ILE A 42 -20.89 -8.08 -6.83
CA ILE A 42 -22.30 -8.44 -6.86
C ILE A 42 -22.49 -9.57 -5.84
N PRO A 43 -22.92 -9.29 -4.59
CA PRO A 43 -22.93 -10.27 -3.51
C PRO A 43 -23.67 -11.56 -3.88
N GLU A 44 -24.75 -11.47 -4.65
CA GLU A 44 -25.55 -12.61 -5.09
C GLU A 44 -24.82 -13.55 -6.06
N VAL A 45 -23.80 -13.04 -6.76
CA VAL A 45 -22.96 -13.79 -7.70
C VAL A 45 -21.66 -14.23 -7.04
N ASP A 46 -21.02 -13.32 -6.30
CA ASP A 46 -19.68 -13.53 -5.76
C ASP A 46 -19.67 -14.38 -4.49
N LEU A 47 -20.62 -14.20 -3.57
CA LEU A 47 -20.63 -14.96 -2.31
C LEU A 47 -20.78 -16.47 -2.52
N PRO A 48 -21.66 -16.97 -3.42
CA PRO A 48 -21.68 -18.40 -3.73
C PRO A 48 -20.38 -18.97 -4.31
N MET A 49 -19.52 -18.12 -4.89
CA MET A 49 -18.25 -18.52 -5.49
C MET A 49 -17.08 -18.46 -4.48
N PHE A 50 -17.03 -17.41 -3.67
CA PHE A 50 -15.86 -17.11 -2.82
C PHE A 50 -16.13 -17.24 -1.32
N HIS A 51 -17.39 -17.32 -0.91
CA HIS A 51 -17.90 -17.26 0.48
C HIS A 51 -17.63 -15.96 1.23
N SER A 52 -16.45 -15.37 1.07
CA SER A 52 -16.01 -14.19 1.80
C SER A 52 -15.17 -13.27 0.92
N LEU A 53 -15.51 -11.98 0.88
CA LEU A 53 -14.70 -10.92 0.28
C LEU A 53 -14.37 -9.87 1.34
N PHE A 54 -13.09 -9.68 1.61
CA PHE A 54 -12.58 -8.80 2.68
C PHE A 54 -12.20 -7.44 2.13
N LEU A 55 -12.52 -6.37 2.86
CA LEU A 55 -12.11 -5.03 2.48
C LEU A 55 -10.60 -4.86 2.63
N ASP A 56 -9.94 -4.39 1.57
CA ASP A 56 -8.61 -3.80 1.66
C ASP A 56 -8.73 -2.37 2.19
N GLY A 57 -8.76 -2.25 3.51
CA GLY A 57 -8.89 -0.95 4.19
C GLY A 57 -7.67 -0.05 4.02
N THR A 58 -6.50 -0.62 3.67
CA THR A 58 -5.24 0.12 3.51
C THR A 58 -5.27 0.94 2.22
N HIS A 59 -5.76 0.35 1.13
CA HIS A 59 -5.79 0.99 -0.20
C HIS A 59 -7.17 1.53 -0.59
N SER A 60 -8.17 1.43 0.31
CA SER A 60 -9.54 1.95 0.10
C SER A 60 -9.92 3.11 1.02
N SER A 61 -8.93 3.69 1.70
CA SER A 61 -9.12 4.76 2.68
C SER A 61 -8.22 5.95 2.35
N PRO A 62 -8.75 7.04 1.75
CA PRO A 62 -10.15 7.26 1.34
C PRO A 62 -10.60 6.39 0.15
N PRO A 63 -11.91 6.35 -0.15
CA PRO A 63 -12.46 5.68 -1.34
C PRO A 63 -11.78 6.06 -2.64
N VAL A 64 -11.53 5.06 -3.48
CA VAL A 64 -10.85 5.24 -4.76
C VAL A 64 -11.81 5.51 -5.92
N THR A 65 -11.28 6.17 -6.96
CA THR A 65 -11.96 6.45 -8.21
C THR A 65 -12.19 5.19 -9.05
N PRO A 66 -13.17 5.22 -9.98
CA PRO A 66 -13.39 4.18 -10.99
C PRO A 66 -12.14 3.67 -11.71
N LEU A 67 -11.33 4.57 -12.28
CA LEU A 67 -10.17 4.18 -13.08
C LEU A 67 -9.14 3.45 -12.22
N TYR A 68 -8.78 4.03 -11.07
CA TYR A 68 -7.83 3.42 -10.16
C TYR A 68 -8.36 2.09 -9.64
N GLY A 69 -9.63 2.05 -9.22
CA GLY A 69 -10.28 0.85 -8.72
C GLY A 69 -10.24 -0.29 -9.73
N TYR A 70 -10.58 -0.02 -11.00
CA TYR A 70 -10.48 -1.01 -12.08
C TYR A 70 -9.04 -1.51 -12.26
N MET A 71 -8.08 -0.58 -12.38
CA MET A 71 -6.68 -0.93 -12.58
C MET A 71 -6.15 -1.80 -11.44
N TRP A 72 -6.49 -1.46 -10.21
CA TRP A 72 -6.13 -2.23 -9.03
C TRP A 72 -6.73 -3.63 -9.07
N VAL A 73 -8.06 -3.77 -9.08
CA VAL A 73 -8.72 -5.08 -8.96
C VAL A 73 -8.31 -6.05 -10.08
N ARG A 74 -8.11 -5.52 -11.29
CA ARG A 74 -7.63 -6.32 -12.41
C ARG A 74 -6.17 -6.72 -12.23
N HIS A 75 -5.26 -5.75 -12.14
CA HIS A 75 -3.83 -6.02 -12.29
C HIS A 75 -3.17 -6.55 -11.01
N CYS A 76 -3.60 -6.08 -9.84
CA CYS A 76 -3.21 -6.67 -8.56
C CYS A 76 -3.69 -8.14 -8.49
N GLY A 77 -4.93 -8.39 -8.90
CA GLY A 77 -5.48 -9.76 -8.99
C GLY A 77 -4.71 -10.66 -9.97
N LEU A 78 -4.30 -10.15 -11.12
CA LEU A 78 -3.48 -10.91 -12.08
C LEU A 78 -2.06 -11.15 -11.55
N GLY A 79 -1.42 -10.14 -10.96
CA GLY A 79 -0.06 -10.25 -10.42
C GLY A 79 0.06 -11.30 -9.32
N THR A 80 -0.89 -11.32 -8.39
CA THR A 80 -0.94 -12.33 -7.30
C THR A 80 -1.12 -13.74 -7.84
N LYS A 81 -2.03 -13.93 -8.80
CA LYS A 81 -2.24 -15.23 -9.46
C LYS A 81 -0.99 -15.66 -10.22
N TRP A 82 -0.37 -14.74 -10.97
CA TRP A 82 0.83 -14.99 -11.75
C TRP A 82 1.98 -15.48 -10.86
N VAL A 83 2.29 -14.75 -9.77
CA VAL A 83 3.40 -15.13 -8.89
C VAL A 83 3.12 -16.44 -8.16
N ASN A 84 1.90 -16.68 -7.69
CA ASN A 84 1.56 -17.87 -6.92
C ASN A 84 1.53 -19.13 -7.79
N ILE A 85 1.27 -18.97 -9.10
CA ILE A 85 1.47 -20.03 -10.08
C ILE A 85 2.96 -20.24 -10.35
N ALA A 86 3.72 -19.17 -10.58
CA ALA A 86 5.15 -19.23 -10.89
C ALA A 86 5.99 -19.85 -9.77
N LEU A 87 5.70 -19.49 -8.52
CA LEU A 87 6.36 -20.05 -7.34
C LEU A 87 5.72 -21.36 -6.87
N SER A 88 4.56 -21.76 -7.41
CA SER A 88 3.79 -22.91 -6.92
C SER A 88 3.44 -22.80 -5.42
N LEU A 89 2.96 -21.64 -4.97
CA LEU A 89 2.66 -21.41 -3.55
C LEU A 89 1.70 -22.51 -3.02
N PRO A 90 2.02 -23.22 -1.92
CA PRO A 90 1.32 -24.45 -1.58
C PRO A 90 -0.16 -24.28 -1.22
N THR A 91 -0.51 -23.15 -0.63
CA THR A 91 -1.79 -22.94 0.07
C THR A 91 -2.77 -22.02 -0.65
N CYS A 92 -2.31 -21.26 -1.65
CA CYS A 92 -3.12 -20.29 -2.36
C CYS A 92 -2.72 -20.19 -3.84
N TYR A 93 -3.71 -20.03 -4.73
CA TYR A 93 -3.47 -19.75 -6.15
C TYR A 93 -3.32 -18.25 -6.46
N GLY A 94 -3.47 -17.38 -5.47
CA GLY A 94 -3.57 -15.92 -5.65
C GLY A 94 -4.93 -15.41 -5.26
N TRP A 95 -5.22 -14.16 -5.63
CA TRP A 95 -6.39 -13.45 -5.14
C TRP A 95 -7.36 -13.14 -6.25
N GLU A 96 -8.62 -13.01 -5.87
CA GLU A 96 -9.68 -12.48 -6.71
C GLU A 96 -10.21 -11.19 -6.09
N TRP A 97 -10.41 -10.17 -6.91
CA TRP A 97 -10.76 -8.83 -6.42
C TRP A 97 -12.10 -8.37 -6.94
N ARG A 98 -12.78 -7.55 -6.14
CA ARG A 98 -13.99 -6.86 -6.51
C ARG A 98 -13.97 -5.40 -6.09
N TYR A 99 -14.64 -4.58 -6.88
CA TYR A 99 -14.81 -3.15 -6.61
C TYR A 99 -16.27 -2.86 -6.24
N ILE A 100 -16.49 -2.09 -5.17
CA ILE A 100 -17.82 -1.53 -4.86
C ILE A 100 -17.70 -0.26 -4.01
N ASN A 101 -18.36 0.82 -4.44
CA ASN A 101 -18.46 2.09 -3.69
C ASN A 101 -17.10 2.67 -3.24
N GLY A 102 -16.11 2.63 -4.14
CA GLY A 102 -14.73 3.06 -3.88
C GLY A 102 -13.94 2.14 -2.94
N GLY A 103 -14.48 0.97 -2.60
CA GLY A 103 -13.83 -0.07 -1.81
C GLY A 103 -13.32 -1.20 -2.68
N LEU A 104 -12.09 -1.65 -2.38
CA LEU A 104 -11.42 -2.78 -3.00
C LEU A 104 -11.58 -3.99 -2.08
N TYR A 105 -12.17 -5.07 -2.58
CA TYR A 105 -12.46 -6.26 -1.81
C TYR A 105 -11.75 -7.47 -2.39
N VAL A 106 -11.19 -8.31 -1.52
CA VAL A 106 -10.34 -9.43 -1.91
C VAL A 106 -10.89 -10.75 -1.39
N ALA A 107 -10.83 -11.78 -2.23
CA ALA A 107 -11.08 -13.18 -1.89
C ALA A 107 -9.84 -14.03 -2.17
N PHE A 108 -9.68 -15.09 -1.40
CA PHE A 108 -8.50 -15.97 -1.46
C PHE A 108 -8.82 -17.27 -2.18
N LEU A 109 -8.04 -17.59 -3.22
CA LEU A 109 -8.17 -18.84 -3.95
C LEU A 109 -7.38 -19.95 -3.22
N VAL A 110 -7.89 -20.38 -2.07
CA VAL A 110 -7.24 -21.38 -1.21
C VAL A 110 -7.16 -22.74 -1.90
N VAL A 111 -5.96 -23.34 -1.91
CA VAL A 111 -5.76 -24.73 -2.32
C VAL A 111 -6.31 -25.62 -1.21
N ARG A 112 -7.46 -26.28 -1.40
CA ARG A 112 -8.09 -27.08 -0.31
C ARG A 112 -7.67 -28.56 -0.28
N ASP A 113 -7.14 -29.11 -1.38
CA ASP A 113 -6.69 -30.51 -1.43
C ASP A 113 -5.31 -30.68 -0.74
N PRO A 114 -5.21 -31.48 0.35
CA PRO A 114 -3.94 -31.75 1.02
C PRO A 114 -2.88 -32.42 0.15
N ASN A 115 -3.26 -33.21 -0.86
CA ASN A 115 -2.31 -33.87 -1.75
C ASN A 115 -1.69 -32.86 -2.71
N GLU A 116 -2.51 -32.00 -3.30
CA GLU A 116 -2.03 -30.91 -4.15
C GLU A 116 -1.10 -29.97 -3.37
N ARG A 117 -1.44 -29.61 -2.12
CA ARG A 117 -0.56 -28.80 -1.25
C ARG A 117 0.85 -29.40 -1.15
N LYS A 118 0.95 -30.72 -0.93
CA LYS A 118 2.25 -31.42 -0.84
C LYS A 118 3.02 -31.39 -2.16
N GLU A 119 2.35 -31.60 -3.29
CA GLU A 119 2.99 -31.52 -4.60
C GLU A 119 3.51 -30.11 -4.91
N ARG A 120 2.71 -29.09 -4.57
CA ARG A 120 3.08 -27.68 -4.72
C ARG A 120 4.23 -27.29 -3.79
N GLU A 121 4.24 -27.79 -2.56
CA GLU A 121 5.33 -27.55 -1.59
C GLU A 121 6.71 -27.98 -2.13
N VAL A 122 6.79 -29.13 -2.80
CA VAL A 122 8.04 -29.59 -3.42
C VAL A 122 8.52 -28.57 -4.46
N ARG A 123 7.63 -28.14 -5.36
CA ARG A 123 7.96 -27.17 -6.42
C ARG A 123 8.28 -25.79 -5.85
N PHE A 124 7.57 -25.36 -4.80
CA PHE A 124 7.83 -24.09 -4.12
C PHE A 124 9.22 -24.05 -3.49
N ARG A 125 9.64 -25.14 -2.84
CA ARG A 125 10.98 -25.26 -2.26
C ARG A 125 12.08 -25.14 -3.32
N GLU A 126 11.86 -25.65 -4.53
CA GLU A 126 12.79 -25.49 -5.66
C GLU A 126 12.74 -24.06 -6.22
N ALA A 127 11.54 -23.52 -6.41
CA ALA A 127 11.33 -22.19 -7.01
C ALA A 127 11.91 -21.06 -6.15
N ILE A 128 11.96 -21.22 -4.83
CA ILE A 128 12.45 -20.16 -3.94
C ILE A 128 13.99 -20.07 -3.85
N VAL A 129 14.72 -21.12 -4.28
CA VAL A 129 16.19 -21.21 -4.14
C VAL A 129 16.94 -20.00 -4.70
N PRO A 130 16.68 -19.51 -5.93
CA PRO A 130 17.40 -18.37 -6.49
C PRO A 130 17.29 -17.10 -5.63
N TYR A 131 16.20 -16.92 -4.88
CA TYR A 131 15.99 -15.78 -3.99
C TYR A 131 16.73 -15.93 -2.67
N LEU A 132 16.82 -17.16 -2.15
CA LEU A 132 17.66 -17.45 -1.00
C LEU A 132 19.13 -17.17 -1.31
N GLU A 133 19.55 -17.39 -2.56
CA GLU A 133 20.92 -17.17 -3.02
C GLU A 133 21.23 -15.70 -3.33
N ASP A 134 20.37 -14.98 -4.07
CA ASP A 134 20.64 -13.61 -4.54
C ASP A 134 19.37 -12.75 -4.71
N PHE A 135 18.60 -12.57 -3.63
CA PHE A 135 17.44 -11.66 -3.68
C PHE A 135 17.83 -10.24 -4.13
N GLN A 136 18.93 -9.70 -3.61
CA GLN A 136 19.34 -8.32 -3.89
C GLN A 136 19.70 -8.13 -5.37
N GLY A 137 20.50 -9.01 -5.96
CA GLY A 137 20.84 -8.91 -7.37
C GLY A 137 19.63 -9.11 -8.29
N ILE A 138 18.66 -9.96 -7.89
CA ILE A 138 17.38 -10.07 -8.59
C ILE A 138 16.59 -8.76 -8.51
N TRP A 139 16.51 -8.14 -7.33
CA TRP A 139 15.80 -6.89 -7.15
C TRP A 139 16.42 -5.75 -7.95
N GLU A 140 17.75 -5.62 -7.98
CA GLU A 140 18.44 -4.62 -8.81
C GLU A 140 18.12 -4.80 -10.31
N ARG A 141 18.07 -6.04 -10.81
CA ARG A 141 17.66 -6.32 -12.20
C ARG A 141 16.21 -5.88 -12.46
N ASN A 142 15.31 -6.18 -11.53
CA ASN A 142 13.90 -5.79 -11.63
C ASN A 142 13.73 -4.26 -11.61
N LYS A 143 14.47 -3.52 -10.77
CA LYS A 143 14.52 -2.06 -10.83
C LYS A 143 14.98 -1.56 -12.19
N GLY A 144 15.98 -2.19 -12.79
CA GLY A 144 16.41 -1.90 -14.17
C GLY A 144 15.30 -2.07 -15.21
N ILE A 145 14.50 -3.15 -15.11
CA ILE A 145 13.36 -3.39 -15.99
C ILE A 145 12.31 -2.29 -15.83
N LEU A 146 11.91 -1.98 -14.60
CA LEU A 146 10.93 -0.93 -14.30
C LEU A 146 11.40 0.43 -14.82
N ASN A 147 12.66 0.79 -14.56
CA ASN A 147 13.23 2.05 -15.02
C ASN A 147 13.23 2.19 -16.55
N ASN A 148 13.45 1.10 -17.29
CA ASN A 148 13.35 1.11 -18.76
C ASN A 148 11.90 1.33 -19.23
N VAL A 149 10.93 0.67 -18.60
CA VAL A 149 9.49 0.90 -18.88
C VAL A 149 9.13 2.36 -18.61
N TYR A 150 9.58 2.90 -17.47
CA TYR A 150 9.30 4.28 -17.09
C TYR A 150 10.02 5.30 -17.96
N ALA A 151 11.21 5.01 -18.45
CA ALA A 151 11.91 5.86 -19.41
C ALA A 151 11.10 5.98 -20.71
N HIS A 152 10.60 4.86 -21.24
CA HIS A 152 9.74 4.84 -22.43
C HIS A 152 8.46 5.67 -22.22
N LEU A 153 7.75 5.50 -21.10
CA LEU A 153 6.55 6.29 -20.80
C LEU A 153 6.84 7.80 -20.69
N LYS A 154 8.04 8.20 -20.29
CA LYS A 154 8.42 9.61 -20.16
C LYS A 154 8.60 10.28 -21.52
N GLU A 155 8.92 9.53 -22.59
CA GLU A 155 9.11 10.04 -23.95
C GLU A 155 7.82 10.58 -24.57
N PHE A 156 6.65 10.13 -24.10
CA PHE A 156 5.36 10.63 -24.59
C PHE A 156 5.24 12.15 -24.40
N ASP A 157 5.03 12.87 -25.50
CA ASP A 157 4.83 14.34 -25.55
C ASP A 157 3.38 14.66 -25.98
N PRO A 158 2.48 14.95 -25.01
CA PRO A 158 1.08 15.23 -25.30
C PRO A 158 0.84 16.39 -26.29
N GLN A 159 1.79 17.33 -26.40
CA GLN A 159 1.65 18.52 -27.25
C GLN A 159 1.86 18.19 -28.74
N LYS A 160 2.57 17.10 -29.03
CA LYS A 160 2.88 16.65 -30.40
C LYS A 160 2.18 15.35 -30.79
N ALA A 161 1.55 14.69 -29.82
CA ALA A 161 0.87 13.42 -30.00
C ALA A 161 -0.35 13.50 -30.93
N THR A 162 -0.44 12.55 -31.85
CA THR A 162 -1.62 12.29 -32.68
C THR A 162 -2.67 11.47 -31.91
N ALA A 163 -3.87 11.32 -32.46
CA ALA A 163 -4.90 10.45 -31.88
C ALA A 163 -4.42 9.00 -31.70
N LEU A 164 -3.60 8.49 -32.63
CA LEU A 164 -3.04 7.14 -32.57
C LEU A 164 -1.97 7.02 -31.49
N ASP A 165 -1.17 8.06 -31.27
CA ASP A 165 -0.17 8.08 -30.20
C ASP A 165 -0.85 8.06 -28.83
N PHE A 166 -1.95 8.80 -28.66
CA PHE A 166 -2.76 8.74 -27.44
C PHE A 166 -3.37 7.34 -27.22
N TRP A 167 -3.91 6.70 -28.27
CA TRP A 167 -4.44 5.34 -28.17
C TRP A 167 -3.34 4.33 -27.80
N ARG A 168 -2.16 4.42 -28.44
CA ARG A 168 -1.01 3.57 -28.10
C ARG A 168 -0.57 3.79 -26.65
N HIS A 169 -0.44 5.04 -26.23
CA HIS A 169 -0.01 5.39 -24.89
C HIS A 169 -0.96 4.84 -23.81
N ASN A 170 -2.27 4.85 -24.04
CA ASN A 170 -3.22 4.22 -23.12
C ASN A 170 -2.92 2.73 -22.86
N TRP A 171 -2.53 1.98 -23.90
CA TRP A 171 -2.13 0.58 -23.78
C TRP A 171 -0.76 0.42 -23.12
N GLU A 172 0.19 1.31 -23.41
CA GLU A 172 1.51 1.30 -22.74
C GLU A 172 1.40 1.56 -21.24
N LEU A 173 0.45 2.41 -20.81
CA LEU A 173 0.14 2.60 -19.38
C LEU A 173 -0.40 1.32 -18.74
N ASP A 174 -1.35 0.63 -19.40
CA ASP A 174 -1.91 -0.65 -18.91
C ASP A 174 -0.84 -1.74 -18.80
N GLU A 175 0.00 -1.87 -19.85
CA GLU A 175 1.11 -2.84 -19.89
C GLU A 175 2.16 -2.54 -18.81
N ALA A 176 2.50 -1.27 -18.60
CA ALA A 176 3.42 -0.87 -17.55
C ALA A 176 2.89 -1.20 -16.16
N TYR A 177 1.59 -0.97 -15.92
CA TYR A 177 0.95 -1.28 -14.64
C TYR A 177 0.87 -2.80 -14.40
N GLN A 178 0.56 -3.59 -15.43
CA GLN A 178 0.64 -5.05 -15.35
C GLN A 178 2.05 -5.51 -15.00
N LYS A 179 3.06 -5.01 -15.73
CA LYS A 179 4.45 -5.44 -15.54
C LYS A 179 4.97 -5.11 -14.15
N MET A 180 4.57 -3.95 -13.65
CA MET A 180 4.83 -3.52 -12.29
C MET A 180 4.29 -4.53 -11.28
N TRP A 181 3.02 -4.96 -11.41
CA TRP A 181 2.41 -5.91 -10.47
C TRP A 181 3.08 -7.29 -10.47
N GLU A 182 3.58 -7.76 -11.63
CA GLU A 182 4.38 -8.99 -11.71
C GLU A 182 5.64 -8.87 -10.84
N ILE A 183 6.38 -7.77 -10.97
CA ILE A 183 7.63 -7.52 -10.23
C ILE A 183 7.36 -7.25 -8.74
N HIS A 184 6.28 -6.53 -8.45
CA HIS A 184 5.81 -6.20 -7.11
C HIS A 184 5.52 -7.46 -6.29
N PHE A 185 4.60 -8.31 -6.78
CA PHE A 185 4.19 -9.50 -6.04
C PHE A 185 5.28 -10.56 -5.95
N PHE A 186 6.19 -10.57 -6.90
CA PHE A 186 7.34 -11.43 -6.86
C PHE A 186 8.26 -11.19 -5.66
N GLY A 187 8.68 -9.95 -5.43
CA GLY A 187 9.56 -9.65 -4.30
C GLY A 187 8.83 -9.79 -2.96
N MET A 188 7.54 -9.43 -2.91
CA MET A 188 6.72 -9.65 -1.72
C MET A 188 6.55 -11.14 -1.42
N GLN A 189 6.09 -11.95 -2.37
CA GLN A 189 5.78 -13.35 -2.11
C GLN A 189 7.03 -14.14 -1.68
N THR A 190 8.20 -13.82 -2.23
CA THR A 190 9.47 -14.50 -1.86
C THR A 190 9.98 -14.07 -0.49
N SER A 191 10.12 -12.77 -0.23
CA SER A 191 10.67 -12.27 1.04
C SER A 191 9.71 -12.44 2.22
N TYR A 192 8.40 -12.26 2.02
CA TYR A 192 7.41 -12.38 3.08
C TYR A 192 7.09 -13.85 3.41
N SER A 193 7.15 -14.76 2.42
CA SER A 193 7.03 -16.20 2.73
C SER A 193 8.22 -16.68 3.57
N ALA A 194 9.42 -16.14 3.36
CA ALA A 194 10.57 -16.41 4.21
C ALA A 194 10.37 -15.92 5.64
N TRP A 195 9.72 -14.76 5.82
CA TRP A 195 9.33 -14.26 7.15
C TRP A 195 8.38 -15.23 7.87
N ILE A 196 7.29 -15.66 7.23
CA ILE A 196 6.36 -16.63 7.84
C ILE A 196 7.05 -17.94 8.17
N LEU A 197 7.86 -18.47 7.24
CA LEU A 197 8.58 -19.72 7.49
C LEU A 197 9.54 -19.59 8.69
N LEU A 198 10.23 -18.46 8.81
CA LEU A 198 11.10 -18.20 9.95
C LEU A 198 10.31 -18.10 11.25
N GLU A 199 9.17 -17.39 11.24
CA GLU A 199 8.26 -17.29 12.38
C GLU A 199 7.80 -18.67 12.83
N GLU A 200 7.34 -19.51 11.90
CA GLU A 200 6.88 -20.86 12.22
C GLU A 200 7.97 -21.71 12.86
N GLU A 201 9.19 -21.67 12.32
CA GLU A 201 10.30 -22.43 12.86
C GLU A 201 10.75 -21.91 14.23
N CYS A 202 10.76 -20.59 14.41
CA CYS A 202 11.04 -19.98 15.71
C CYS A 202 9.98 -20.36 16.74
N LYS A 203 8.71 -20.41 16.35
CA LYS A 203 7.60 -20.82 17.22
C LYS A 203 7.72 -22.28 17.60
N LYS A 204 7.96 -23.18 16.63
CA LYS A 204 8.08 -24.62 16.83
C LYS A 204 9.28 -24.99 17.72
N ARG A 205 10.42 -24.32 17.55
CA ARG A 205 11.69 -24.71 18.21
C ARG A 205 12.02 -23.90 19.46
N PHE A 206 11.56 -22.65 19.53
CA PHE A 206 11.97 -21.70 20.57
C PHE A 206 10.79 -20.98 21.25
N GLY A 207 9.55 -21.25 20.84
CA GLY A 207 8.36 -20.60 21.40
C GLY A 207 8.28 -19.09 21.10
N MET A 208 8.97 -18.64 20.04
CA MET A 208 9.10 -17.23 19.65
C MET A 208 8.35 -16.97 18.34
N ASN A 209 7.43 -15.98 18.32
CA ASN A 209 6.73 -15.54 17.12
C ASN A 209 7.22 -14.16 16.65
N ASP A 210 6.61 -13.60 15.60
CA ASP A 210 7.02 -12.32 15.05
C ASP A 210 6.83 -11.16 16.04
N GLN A 211 5.91 -11.24 16.99
CA GLN A 211 5.69 -10.19 18.01
C GLN A 211 6.75 -10.16 19.11
N ALA A 212 7.64 -11.16 19.19
CA ALA A 212 8.68 -11.20 20.22
C ALA A 212 9.75 -10.11 20.00
N PRO A 213 10.23 -9.42 21.06
CA PRO A 213 11.25 -8.39 20.93
C PRO A 213 12.53 -8.84 20.21
N GLU A 214 12.99 -10.06 20.49
CA GLU A 214 14.19 -10.64 19.85
C GLU A 214 13.96 -10.92 18.35
N PHE A 215 12.77 -11.41 17.97
CA PHE A 215 12.43 -11.58 16.56
C PHE A 215 12.43 -10.23 15.83
N GLN A 216 11.81 -9.21 16.44
CA GLN A 216 11.78 -7.87 15.88
C GLN A 216 13.17 -7.22 15.79
N ASP A 217 14.07 -7.49 16.75
CA ASP A 217 15.48 -7.06 16.66
C ASP A 217 16.19 -7.62 15.43
N MET A 218 15.92 -8.87 15.03
CA MET A 218 16.52 -9.43 13.81
C MET A 218 16.11 -8.71 12.52
N MET A 219 15.02 -7.93 12.53
CA MET A 219 14.33 -7.47 11.31
C MET A 219 14.43 -5.97 11.05
N ARG A 220 15.24 -5.23 11.82
CA ARG A 220 15.31 -3.76 11.78
C ARG A 220 16.71 -3.19 11.59
N GLY A 221 16.79 -1.90 11.29
CA GLY A 221 18.05 -1.18 11.13
C GLY A 221 18.66 -1.34 9.74
N PHE A 222 17.82 -1.37 8.71
CA PHE A 222 18.26 -1.42 7.31
C PHE A 222 18.23 -0.02 6.68
N GLU A 223 19.09 0.20 5.70
CA GLU A 223 19.01 1.36 4.80
C GLU A 223 18.22 0.97 3.55
N ASN A 224 17.46 1.91 3.00
CA ASN A 224 16.71 1.75 1.75
C ASN A 224 16.66 3.08 0.99
N GLU A 225 16.21 3.05 -0.26
CA GLU A 225 16.17 4.25 -1.10
C GLU A 225 15.23 5.36 -0.58
N VAL A 226 14.10 5.01 0.03
CA VAL A 226 13.17 6.00 0.61
C VAL A 226 13.85 6.82 1.70
N TYR A 227 14.60 6.17 2.60
CA TYR A 227 15.34 6.85 3.67
C TYR A 227 16.45 7.75 3.13
N LYS A 228 17.06 7.41 1.99
CA LYS A 228 18.04 8.28 1.34
C LYS A 228 17.36 9.54 0.78
N ILE A 229 16.18 9.40 0.18
CA ILE A 229 15.38 10.54 -0.30
C ILE A 229 14.99 11.45 0.87
N ASP A 230 14.52 10.90 1.99
CA ASP A 230 14.20 11.67 3.19
C ASP A 230 15.41 12.41 3.74
N LYS A 231 16.58 11.77 3.75
CA LYS A 231 17.84 12.38 4.13
C LYS A 231 18.24 13.51 3.18
N GLU A 232 18.01 13.39 1.88
CA GLU A 232 18.26 14.49 0.93
C GLU A 232 17.33 15.69 1.17
N LEU A 233 16.05 15.46 1.50
CA LEU A 233 15.14 16.52 1.94
C LEU A 233 15.63 17.20 3.22
N TRP A 234 16.14 16.43 4.18
CA TRP A 234 16.80 16.99 5.36
C TRP A 234 18.04 17.81 5.02
N LEU A 235 18.91 17.33 4.11
CA LEU A 235 20.09 18.09 3.65
C LEU A 235 19.71 19.38 2.91
N LEU A 236 18.60 19.39 2.17
CA LEU A 236 18.05 20.60 1.54
C LEU A 236 17.58 21.61 2.61
N SER A 237 16.93 21.12 3.66
CA SER A 237 16.50 21.96 4.79
C SER A 237 17.67 22.57 5.56
N LYS A 238 18.73 21.78 5.81
CA LYS A 238 19.95 22.23 6.47
C LYS A 238 20.70 23.27 5.65
N GLN A 239 20.86 23.01 4.35
CA GLN A 239 21.48 23.97 3.44
C GLN A 239 20.72 25.31 3.41
N ALA A 240 19.38 25.29 3.45
CA ALA A 240 18.59 26.52 3.51
C ALA A 240 18.91 27.36 4.77
N ILE A 241 19.08 26.72 5.93
CA ILE A 241 19.49 27.40 7.17
C ILE A 241 20.91 27.97 7.04
N GLU A 242 21.88 27.16 6.58
CA GLU A 242 23.28 27.56 6.42
C GLU A 242 23.45 28.74 5.44
N MET A 243 22.58 28.81 4.42
CA MET A 243 22.56 29.92 3.46
C MET A 243 21.87 31.19 4.02
N GLY A 244 21.19 31.10 5.17
CA GLY A 244 20.42 32.21 5.75
C GLY A 244 19.03 32.38 5.12
N LEU A 245 18.48 31.33 4.52
CA LEU A 245 17.16 31.33 3.86
C LEU A 245 16.05 30.82 4.79
N GLY A 246 16.38 30.36 6.00
CA GLY A 246 15.42 29.73 6.93
C GLY A 246 14.20 30.60 7.27
N ASP A 247 14.36 31.91 7.36
CA ASP A 247 13.23 32.83 7.63
C ASP A 247 12.20 32.86 6.49
N ILE A 248 12.63 32.68 5.24
CA ILE A 248 11.71 32.59 4.08
C ILE A 248 10.81 31.37 4.25
N PHE A 249 11.38 30.21 4.59
CA PHE A 249 10.61 28.98 4.82
C PHE A 249 9.64 29.12 6.00
N LYS A 250 10.04 29.82 7.07
CA LYS A 250 9.20 30.04 8.25
C LYS A 250 8.02 30.97 7.95
N GLN A 251 8.25 32.05 7.19
CA GLN A 251 7.27 33.11 6.96
C GLN A 251 6.25 32.80 5.87
N TYR A 252 6.66 32.09 4.80
CA TYR A 252 5.84 31.92 3.61
C TYR A 252 5.25 30.51 3.47
N SER A 253 4.13 30.37 2.77
CA SER A 253 3.55 29.04 2.51
C SER A 253 4.43 28.24 1.54
N PRO A 254 4.37 26.89 1.54
CA PRO A 254 5.12 26.07 0.58
C PRO A 254 4.91 26.45 -0.90
N GLU A 255 3.75 27.00 -1.24
CA GLU A 255 3.41 27.52 -2.58
C GLU A 255 4.18 28.80 -2.93
N GLU A 256 4.51 29.61 -1.92
CA GLU A 256 5.13 30.93 -2.10
C GLU A 256 6.65 30.90 -1.98
N VAL A 257 7.21 29.92 -1.25
CA VAL A 257 8.65 29.85 -0.92
C VAL A 257 9.52 30.00 -2.17
N LEU A 258 9.26 29.24 -3.23
CA LEU A 258 10.10 29.29 -4.44
C LEU A 258 10.14 30.67 -5.07
N SER A 259 9.00 31.38 -5.10
CA SER A 259 8.96 32.74 -5.65
C SER A 259 9.80 33.70 -4.82
N LYS A 260 9.78 33.58 -3.48
CA LYS A 260 10.57 34.42 -2.57
C LYS A 260 12.06 34.12 -2.60
N LEU A 261 12.44 32.87 -2.84
CA LEU A 261 13.85 32.50 -2.99
C LEU A 261 14.51 33.19 -4.20
N LEU A 262 13.74 33.51 -5.25
CA LEU A 262 14.26 34.18 -6.44
C LEU A 262 14.73 35.62 -6.20
N ASP A 263 14.35 36.23 -5.07
CA ASP A 263 14.74 37.59 -4.70
C ASP A 263 16.21 37.70 -4.29
N SER A 264 16.92 36.58 -4.10
CA SER A 264 18.33 36.54 -3.70
C SER A 264 19.16 35.59 -4.56
N ALA A 265 20.45 35.87 -4.71
CA ALA A 265 21.38 34.97 -5.42
C ALA A 265 21.47 33.59 -4.74
N LYS A 266 21.52 33.58 -3.39
CA LYS A 266 21.53 32.36 -2.58
C LYS A 266 20.26 31.52 -2.77
N GLY A 267 19.10 32.15 -2.84
CA GLY A 267 17.85 31.43 -3.06
C GLY A 267 17.73 30.85 -4.47
N LYS A 268 18.30 31.50 -5.49
CA LYS A 268 18.42 30.93 -6.84
C LYS A 268 19.31 29.68 -6.87
N GLU A 269 20.46 29.74 -6.20
CA GLU A 269 21.38 28.60 -6.05
C GLU A 269 20.71 27.43 -5.31
N TRP A 270 20.02 27.70 -4.20
CA TRP A 270 19.28 26.68 -3.47
C TRP A 270 18.19 26.03 -4.34
N LYS A 271 17.43 26.86 -5.09
CA LYS A 271 16.38 26.40 -5.99
C LYS A 271 16.92 25.46 -7.08
N GLU A 272 18.09 25.76 -7.65
CA GLU A 272 18.71 24.89 -8.67
C GLU A 272 19.02 23.49 -8.11
N ARG A 273 19.55 23.40 -6.89
CA ARG A 273 19.74 22.11 -6.21
C ARG A 273 18.41 21.38 -5.98
N PHE A 274 17.39 22.10 -5.53
CA PHE A 274 16.05 21.54 -5.31
C PHE A 274 15.41 21.04 -6.62
N GLU A 275 15.59 21.74 -7.73
CA GLU A 275 15.13 21.28 -9.05
C GLU A 275 15.87 20.02 -9.50
N GLY A 276 17.18 19.95 -9.28
CA GLY A 276 17.96 18.72 -9.51
C GLY A 276 17.42 17.53 -8.71
N PHE A 277 17.09 17.75 -7.42
CA PHE A 277 16.44 16.75 -6.58
C PHE A 277 15.08 16.31 -7.14
N LEU A 278 14.23 17.25 -7.57
CA LEU A 278 12.93 16.91 -8.16
C LEU A 278 13.04 16.17 -9.49
N HIS A 279 14.02 16.50 -10.33
CA HIS A 279 14.23 15.77 -11.58
C HIS A 279 14.61 14.31 -11.34
N GLN A 280 15.35 14.03 -10.26
CA GLN A 280 15.76 12.68 -9.90
C GLN A 280 14.66 11.90 -9.18
N TYR A 281 13.99 12.52 -8.20
CA TYR A 281 13.11 11.81 -7.26
C TYR A 281 11.63 12.22 -7.33
N GLY A 282 11.29 13.22 -8.16
CA GLY A 282 9.96 13.82 -8.16
C GLY A 282 8.91 13.08 -8.99
N TRP A 283 9.28 11.98 -9.66
CA TRP A 283 8.31 11.02 -10.23
C TRP A 283 7.77 10.12 -9.12
N ARG A 284 7.05 10.72 -8.17
CA ARG A 284 6.56 10.04 -6.97
C ARG A 284 5.24 10.67 -6.55
N MET A 285 4.20 9.83 -6.46
CA MET A 285 2.91 10.21 -5.86
C MET A 285 3.07 10.50 -4.36
N VAL A 286 2.17 11.29 -3.79
CA VAL A 286 2.16 11.53 -2.34
C VAL A 286 1.86 10.26 -1.56
N ARG A 287 0.98 9.42 -2.11
CA ARG A 287 0.54 8.16 -1.49
C ARG A 287 0.20 7.12 -2.56
N MET A 288 0.25 5.86 -2.17
CA MET A 288 -0.16 4.68 -2.95
C MET A 288 -1.69 4.52 -3.00
N ASN A 289 -2.43 5.63 -3.08
CA ASN A 289 -3.88 5.59 -3.04
C ASN A 289 -4.47 6.60 -4.04
N ASP A 290 -4.93 6.06 -5.17
CA ASP A 290 -5.57 6.77 -6.27
C ASP A 290 -4.64 7.61 -7.17
N LEU A 291 -5.17 8.07 -8.30
CA LEU A 291 -4.50 8.96 -9.26
C LEU A 291 -4.93 10.41 -9.11
N VAL A 292 -5.75 10.76 -8.12
CA VAL A 292 -6.34 12.10 -7.95
C VAL A 292 -5.36 13.12 -7.36
N ASP A 293 -4.36 12.66 -6.62
CA ASP A 293 -3.34 13.51 -6.00
C ASP A 293 -2.19 13.83 -6.97
N PRO A 294 -1.63 15.05 -6.96
CA PRO A 294 -0.48 15.38 -7.80
C PRO A 294 0.80 14.71 -7.30
N TYR A 295 1.70 14.36 -8.22
CA TYR A 295 3.06 13.92 -7.90
C TYR A 295 4.00 15.11 -7.69
N TRP A 296 5.18 14.88 -7.11
CA TRP A 296 6.08 15.97 -6.67
C TRP A 296 6.54 16.91 -7.80
N LEU A 297 6.82 16.38 -9.00
CA LEU A 297 7.16 17.22 -10.17
C LEU A 297 5.97 18.06 -10.65
N GLU A 298 4.73 17.58 -10.49
CA GLU A 298 3.51 18.34 -10.82
C GLU A 298 3.24 19.43 -9.78
N LYS A 299 3.47 19.14 -8.49
CA LYS A 299 3.27 20.09 -7.40
C LYS A 299 4.48 20.11 -6.44
N PRO A 300 5.52 20.91 -6.76
CA PRO A 300 6.71 21.06 -5.92
C PRO A 300 6.47 21.55 -4.48
N SER A 301 5.31 22.16 -4.21
CA SER A 301 4.96 22.60 -2.86
C SER A 301 4.84 21.44 -1.85
N ILE A 302 4.61 20.22 -2.31
CA ILE A 302 4.54 19.02 -1.46
C ILE A 302 5.90 18.74 -0.78
N PRO A 303 7.00 18.46 -1.49
CA PRO A 303 8.29 18.25 -0.84
C PRO A 303 8.84 19.52 -0.17
N LEU A 304 8.45 20.72 -0.62
CA LEU A 304 8.79 21.97 0.08
C LEU A 304 8.16 22.08 1.45
N LYS A 305 6.94 21.54 1.63
CA LYS A 305 6.32 21.46 2.95
C LYS A 305 7.18 20.64 3.91
N ILE A 306 7.68 19.48 3.48
CA ILE A 306 8.56 18.63 4.31
C ILE A 306 9.84 19.39 4.70
N ILE A 307 10.46 20.08 3.75
CA ILE A 307 11.66 20.91 4.00
C ILE A 307 11.35 22.02 5.01
N LYS A 308 10.21 22.70 4.86
CA LYS A 308 9.74 23.72 5.80
C LYS A 308 9.53 23.11 7.20
N ASP A 309 8.89 21.96 7.28
CA ASP A 309 8.60 21.27 8.55
C ASP A 309 9.90 20.87 9.28
N HIS A 310 10.94 20.44 8.55
CA HIS A 310 12.27 20.20 9.13
C HIS A 310 12.91 21.47 9.72
N ILE A 311 12.73 22.63 9.07
CA ILE A 311 13.26 23.92 9.54
C ILE A 311 12.49 24.43 10.75
N VAL A 312 11.15 24.36 10.70
CA VAL A 312 10.28 24.83 11.78
C VAL A 312 10.40 23.93 13.00
N GLY A 313 10.49 22.62 12.80
CA GLY A 313 10.65 21.62 13.87
C GLY A 313 12.07 21.50 14.43
N GLY A 314 13.04 22.27 13.93
CA GLY A 314 14.44 22.27 14.41
C GLY A 314 15.24 20.99 14.09
N ILE A 315 14.70 20.10 13.24
CA ILE A 315 15.41 18.90 12.79
C ILE A 315 16.58 19.29 11.89
N ALA A 316 16.41 20.35 11.09
CA ALA A 316 17.45 20.89 10.21
C ALA A 316 18.68 21.43 10.97
N ASP A 317 18.55 21.81 12.25
CA ASP A 317 19.64 22.29 13.09
C ASP A 317 20.53 21.16 13.65
N ARG A 318 20.10 19.90 13.53
CA ARG A 318 20.86 18.76 14.03
C ARG A 318 22.15 18.56 13.26
N LYS A 319 23.18 18.05 13.96
CA LYS A 319 24.47 17.72 13.34
C LYS A 319 24.32 16.55 12.37
N ASP A 320 23.72 15.47 12.85
CA ASP A 320 23.54 14.20 12.15
C ASP A 320 22.04 13.94 11.89
N TYR A 321 21.74 13.19 10.82
CA TYR A 321 20.37 12.80 10.49
C TYR A 321 19.82 11.84 11.56
N PRO A 322 18.66 12.09 12.18
CA PRO A 322 18.17 11.30 13.33
C PRO A 322 18.13 9.79 13.09
N LEU A 323 17.68 9.39 11.89
CA LEU A 323 17.56 7.97 11.55
C LEU A 323 18.93 7.28 11.42
N ASP A 324 19.98 8.00 11.00
CA ASP A 324 21.33 7.43 10.89
C ASP A 324 21.93 7.12 12.27
N GLU A 325 21.66 7.98 13.27
CA GLU A 325 22.04 7.70 14.66
C GLU A 325 21.30 6.47 15.18
N LYS A 326 19.99 6.42 14.97
CA LYS A 326 19.15 5.31 15.43
C LYS A 326 19.53 3.99 14.76
N ARG A 327 19.85 4.00 13.47
CA ARG A 327 20.23 2.81 12.70
C ARG A 327 21.51 2.16 13.22
N LYS A 328 22.47 2.94 13.76
CA LYS A 328 23.68 2.37 14.40
C LYS A 328 23.32 1.51 15.62
N GLU A 329 22.41 2.00 16.46
CA GLU A 329 21.89 1.25 17.61
C GLU A 329 21.13 0.00 17.16
N LEU A 330 20.22 0.14 16.19
CA LEU A 330 19.41 -0.96 15.67
C LEU A 330 20.26 -2.06 15.02
N THR A 331 21.31 -1.68 14.29
CA THR A 331 22.25 -2.64 13.67
C THR A 331 22.93 -3.51 14.71
N GLN A 332 23.41 -2.92 15.81
CA GLN A 332 24.04 -3.67 16.90
C GLN A 332 23.06 -4.65 17.56
N ARG A 333 21.82 -4.21 17.80
CA ARG A 333 20.76 -5.08 18.35
C ARG A 333 20.41 -6.23 17.41
N ARG A 334 20.30 -5.94 16.10
CA ARG A 334 20.05 -6.96 15.07
C ARG A 334 21.14 -8.01 15.07
N GLU A 335 22.40 -7.61 14.99
CA GLU A 335 23.53 -8.54 14.95
C GLU A 335 23.58 -9.41 16.20
N ALA A 336 23.31 -8.84 17.37
CA ALA A 336 23.21 -9.58 18.62
C ALA A 336 22.04 -10.57 18.62
N ALA A 337 20.84 -10.17 18.20
CA ALA A 337 19.67 -11.04 18.15
C ALA A 337 19.85 -12.20 17.16
N VAL A 338 20.39 -11.94 15.96
CA VAL A 338 20.71 -12.97 14.97
C VAL A 338 21.72 -13.96 15.55
N LYS A 339 22.79 -13.45 16.19
CA LYS A 339 23.79 -14.30 16.84
C LYS A 339 23.17 -15.18 17.93
N ASN A 340 22.39 -14.60 18.83
CA ASN A 340 21.73 -15.32 19.94
C ASN A 340 20.78 -16.41 19.45
N LEU A 341 20.03 -16.15 18.37
CA LEU A 341 19.20 -17.18 17.73
C LEU A 341 20.07 -18.30 17.15
N LEU A 342 21.08 -17.97 16.35
CA LEU A 342 21.96 -18.96 15.72
C LEU A 342 22.81 -19.78 16.71
N GLU A 343 23.05 -19.29 17.92
CA GLU A 343 23.67 -20.06 19.01
C GLU A 343 22.75 -21.16 19.55
N ARG A 344 21.43 -20.94 19.52
CA ARG A 344 20.41 -21.93 19.93
C ARG A 344 20.05 -22.91 18.81
N VAL A 345 20.36 -22.59 17.55
CA VAL A 345 20.09 -23.44 16.38
C VAL A 345 21.11 -24.59 16.30
N PRO A 346 20.67 -25.85 16.10
CA PRO A 346 21.57 -27.00 15.89
C PRO A 346 22.56 -26.78 14.74
N PRO A 347 23.83 -27.24 14.83
CA PRO A 347 24.85 -26.97 13.81
C PRO A 347 24.45 -27.32 12.38
N GLN A 348 23.71 -28.41 12.18
CA GLN A 348 23.27 -28.87 10.86
C GLN A 348 22.24 -27.94 10.19
N ASP A 349 21.54 -27.11 10.96
CA ASP A 349 20.47 -26.23 10.47
C ASP A 349 20.91 -24.75 10.38
N LYS A 350 22.13 -24.41 10.86
CA LYS A 350 22.59 -23.01 10.98
C LYS A 350 22.65 -22.29 9.64
N GLU A 351 23.12 -22.96 8.59
CA GLU A 351 23.23 -22.35 7.26
C GLU A 351 21.84 -22.02 6.71
N TRP A 352 20.91 -22.98 6.83
CA TRP A 352 19.52 -22.78 6.41
C TRP A 352 18.83 -21.64 7.18
N PHE A 353 18.95 -21.60 8.51
CA PHE A 353 18.42 -20.50 9.32
C PHE A 353 19.05 -19.16 8.94
N SER A 354 20.36 -19.12 8.71
CA SER A 354 21.06 -17.89 8.30
C SER A 354 20.53 -17.35 6.97
N SER A 355 20.37 -18.21 5.96
CA SER A 355 19.80 -17.82 4.67
C SER A 355 18.34 -17.39 4.79
N LEU A 356 17.56 -18.08 5.61
CA LEU A 356 16.16 -17.75 5.85
C LEU A 356 15.99 -16.40 6.56
N ILE A 357 16.82 -16.11 7.58
CA ILE A 357 16.87 -14.82 8.27
C ILE A 357 17.21 -13.71 7.27
N LYS A 358 18.23 -13.90 6.42
CA LYS A 358 18.63 -12.90 5.42
C LYS A 358 17.51 -12.59 4.42
N LEU A 359 16.81 -13.61 3.92
CA LEU A 359 15.68 -13.40 3.00
C LEU A 359 14.48 -12.75 3.70
N ALA A 360 14.19 -13.12 4.95
CA ALA A 360 13.15 -12.48 5.75
C ALA A 360 13.48 -11.00 6.04
N GLN A 361 14.75 -10.68 6.33
CA GLN A 361 15.24 -9.31 6.48
C GLN A 361 15.09 -8.48 5.21
N ALA A 362 15.15 -9.11 4.03
CA ALA A 362 14.91 -8.43 2.77
C ALA A 362 13.48 -7.88 2.66
N ALA A 363 12.51 -8.47 3.36
CA ALA A 363 11.14 -7.94 3.42
C ALA A 363 11.12 -6.51 4.00
N SER A 364 11.96 -6.21 5.00
CA SER A 364 12.02 -4.86 5.61
C SER A 364 12.52 -3.78 4.65
N VAL A 365 13.44 -4.13 3.73
CA VAL A 365 13.96 -3.19 2.71
C VAL A 365 13.01 -3.14 1.52
N TYR A 366 12.65 -4.31 1.01
CA TYR A 366 11.79 -4.45 -0.15
C TYR A 366 10.44 -3.79 0.08
N SER A 367 9.86 -3.89 1.29
CA SER A 367 8.59 -3.26 1.64
C SER A 367 8.53 -1.76 1.34
N GLU A 368 9.64 -1.04 1.51
CA GLU A 368 9.67 0.40 1.27
C GLU A 368 10.13 0.72 -0.15
N GLU A 369 11.07 -0.06 -0.70
CA GLU A 369 11.56 0.19 -2.06
C GLU A 369 10.54 -0.16 -3.15
N HIS A 370 9.76 -1.23 -2.98
CA HIS A 370 8.74 -1.58 -3.96
C HIS A 370 7.68 -0.49 -4.05
N ASP A 371 7.27 0.11 -2.93
CA ASP A 371 6.31 1.22 -2.96
C ASP A 371 6.86 2.40 -3.79
N LEU A 372 8.12 2.78 -3.59
CA LEU A 372 8.77 3.81 -4.41
C LEU A 372 8.79 3.45 -5.90
N TYR A 373 9.35 2.29 -6.26
CA TYR A 373 9.62 1.94 -7.65
C TYR A 373 8.39 1.41 -8.37
N CYS A 374 7.68 0.49 -7.76
CA CYS A 374 6.52 -0.16 -8.35
C CYS A 374 5.30 0.76 -8.29
N GLU A 375 4.91 1.26 -7.13
CA GLU A 375 3.62 1.94 -6.99
C GLU A 375 3.73 3.43 -7.30
N LEU A 376 4.43 4.20 -6.46
CA LEU A 376 4.42 5.67 -6.51
C LEU A 376 5.00 6.23 -7.81
N THR A 377 6.03 5.60 -8.36
CA THR A 377 6.62 6.02 -9.65
C THR A 377 5.73 5.67 -10.83
N CYS A 378 5.20 4.44 -10.87
CA CYS A 378 4.31 4.02 -11.96
C CYS A 378 3.03 4.85 -11.95
N GLN A 379 2.41 5.04 -10.79
CA GLN A 379 1.19 5.82 -10.63
C GLN A 379 1.39 7.30 -10.98
N ALA A 380 2.56 7.91 -10.71
CA ALA A 380 2.87 9.26 -11.17
C ALA A 380 2.87 9.36 -12.71
N LEU A 381 3.41 8.35 -13.39
CA LEU A 381 3.38 8.27 -14.85
C LEU A 381 1.98 7.99 -15.39
N MET A 382 1.21 7.13 -14.72
CA MET A 382 -0.20 6.91 -15.05
C MET A 382 -1.01 8.20 -14.92
N ARG A 383 -0.84 8.95 -13.82
CA ARG A 383 -1.51 10.24 -13.63
C ARG A 383 -1.17 11.21 -14.76
N ARG A 384 0.12 11.36 -15.10
CA ARG A 384 0.55 12.22 -16.22
C ARG A 384 -0.12 11.80 -17.53
N GLY A 385 -0.10 10.51 -17.85
CA GLY A 385 -0.65 9.97 -19.09
C GLY A 385 -2.18 10.11 -19.16
N TYR A 386 -2.90 9.72 -18.10
CA TYR A 386 -4.35 9.82 -18.05
C TYR A 386 -4.84 11.27 -18.01
N LEU A 387 -4.17 12.19 -17.32
CA LEU A 387 -4.52 13.61 -17.39
C LEU A 387 -4.29 14.20 -18.79
N ALA A 388 -3.26 13.75 -19.51
CA ALA A 388 -3.07 14.16 -20.90
C ALA A 388 -4.23 13.67 -21.79
N ILE A 389 -4.68 12.43 -21.59
CA ILE A 389 -5.88 11.88 -22.25
C ILE A 389 -7.12 12.69 -21.86
N GLY A 390 -7.32 12.96 -20.58
CA GLY A 390 -8.43 13.75 -20.05
C GLY A 390 -8.49 15.15 -20.66
N ASN A 391 -7.34 15.83 -20.79
CA ASN A 391 -7.26 17.13 -21.46
C ASN A 391 -7.75 17.06 -22.91
N ARG A 392 -7.34 16.04 -23.66
CA ARG A 392 -7.81 15.81 -25.03
C ARG A 392 -9.32 15.57 -25.08
N LEU A 393 -9.87 14.76 -24.18
CA LEU A 393 -11.30 14.46 -24.12
C LEU A 393 -12.12 15.71 -23.77
N ALA A 394 -11.67 16.49 -22.78
CA ALA A 394 -12.36 17.71 -22.33
C ALA A 394 -12.35 18.81 -23.42
N GLN A 395 -11.22 19.03 -24.09
CA GLN A 395 -11.13 20.00 -25.19
C GLN A 395 -12.09 19.70 -26.34
N ALA A 396 -12.41 18.42 -26.56
CA ALA A 396 -13.35 17.98 -27.59
C ALA A 396 -14.81 17.87 -27.09
N GLY A 397 -15.08 18.20 -25.82
CA GLY A 397 -16.41 18.18 -25.21
C GLY A 397 -16.92 16.78 -24.83
N ALA A 398 -16.06 15.77 -24.81
CA ALA A 398 -16.42 14.39 -24.44
C ALA A 398 -16.63 14.21 -22.93
N ILE A 399 -15.92 15.00 -22.12
CA ILE A 399 -16.04 15.09 -20.66
C ILE A 399 -16.02 16.58 -20.26
N ASP A 400 -16.40 16.93 -19.03
CA ASP A 400 -16.49 18.35 -18.63
C ASP A 400 -15.13 18.94 -18.24
N ARG A 401 -14.29 18.16 -17.53
CA ARG A 401 -12.94 18.56 -17.11
C ARG A 401 -11.91 17.44 -17.29
N PRO A 402 -10.61 17.76 -17.41
CA PRO A 402 -9.58 16.75 -17.62
C PRO A 402 -9.59 15.62 -16.57
N GLU A 403 -9.83 15.94 -15.29
CA GLU A 403 -9.84 15.00 -14.17
C GLU A 403 -11.05 14.05 -14.17
N ASP A 404 -12.06 14.29 -15.02
CA ASP A 404 -13.19 13.36 -15.20
C ASP A 404 -12.75 12.05 -15.85
N VAL A 405 -11.55 12.00 -16.46
CA VAL A 405 -10.96 10.76 -16.96
C VAL A 405 -10.81 9.70 -15.87
N PHE A 406 -10.60 10.08 -14.61
CA PHE A 406 -10.51 9.14 -13.48
C PHE A 406 -11.84 8.46 -13.15
N MET A 407 -12.96 9.00 -13.66
CA MET A 407 -14.28 8.40 -13.48
C MET A 407 -14.62 7.38 -14.57
N LEU A 408 -13.76 7.24 -15.58
CA LEU A 408 -13.91 6.28 -16.67
C LEU A 408 -13.16 4.99 -16.36
N ASN A 409 -13.64 3.87 -16.87
CA ASN A 409 -12.83 2.65 -16.96
C ASN A 409 -12.00 2.65 -18.26
N PRO A 410 -10.96 1.79 -18.36
CA PRO A 410 -10.08 1.79 -19.55
C PRO A 410 -10.79 1.54 -20.89
N TRP A 411 -11.91 0.82 -20.90
CA TRP A 411 -12.69 0.56 -22.13
C TRP A 411 -13.48 1.79 -22.59
N GLU A 412 -14.01 2.56 -21.63
CA GLU A 412 -14.67 3.84 -21.91
C GLU A 412 -13.65 4.87 -22.42
N ILE A 413 -12.43 4.86 -21.88
CA ILE A 413 -11.32 5.68 -22.39
C ILE A 413 -10.96 5.25 -23.82
N GLU A 414 -10.74 3.95 -24.04
CA GLU A 414 -10.37 3.40 -25.35
C GLU A 414 -11.41 3.71 -26.43
N SER A 415 -12.70 3.57 -26.12
CA SER A 415 -13.78 3.87 -27.06
C SER A 415 -13.86 5.36 -27.43
N SER A 416 -13.38 6.25 -26.56
CA SER A 416 -13.51 7.69 -26.72
C SER A 416 -12.27 8.36 -27.29
N ILE A 417 -11.06 7.82 -27.07
CA ILE A 417 -9.78 8.51 -27.30
C ILE A 417 -9.49 8.89 -28.76
N LEU A 418 -9.93 8.06 -29.71
CA LEU A 418 -9.66 8.24 -31.13
C LEU A 418 -10.53 9.35 -31.74
N ILE A 419 -11.82 9.38 -31.40
CA ILE A 419 -12.79 10.36 -31.90
C ILE A 419 -13.62 10.92 -30.74
N PRO A 420 -13.05 11.77 -29.87
CA PRO A 420 -13.73 12.21 -28.65
C PRO A 420 -15.03 12.97 -28.91
N SER A 421 -15.09 13.77 -29.99
CA SER A 421 -16.27 14.59 -30.31
C SER A 421 -17.55 13.82 -30.64
N HIS A 422 -17.46 12.50 -30.81
CA HIS A 422 -18.60 11.61 -31.07
C HIS A 422 -18.91 10.68 -29.89
N ASN A 423 -18.16 10.81 -28.78
CA ASN A 423 -18.28 9.97 -27.61
C ASN A 423 -18.54 10.83 -26.36
N ASP A 424 -19.80 11.22 -26.15
CA ASP A 424 -20.19 12.01 -24.99
C ASP A 424 -20.24 11.14 -23.72
N GLN A 425 -19.22 11.27 -22.89
CA GLN A 425 -19.08 10.59 -21.60
C GLN A 425 -19.47 11.47 -20.41
N ARG A 426 -20.02 12.68 -20.64
CA ARG A 426 -20.35 13.62 -19.55
C ARG A 426 -21.40 13.06 -18.60
N TRP A 427 -22.37 12.30 -19.11
CA TRP A 427 -23.38 11.68 -18.24
C TRP A 427 -22.75 10.72 -17.23
N ILE A 428 -21.89 9.79 -17.70
CA ILE A 428 -21.30 8.78 -16.83
C ILE A 428 -20.28 9.38 -15.86
N THR A 429 -19.44 10.30 -16.36
CA THR A 429 -18.44 10.98 -15.53
C THR A 429 -19.07 11.85 -14.44
N ARG A 430 -20.13 12.61 -14.74
CA ARG A 430 -20.88 13.37 -13.73
C ARG A 430 -21.50 12.48 -12.66
N ARG A 431 -22.14 11.38 -13.05
CA ARG A 431 -22.77 10.44 -12.11
C ARG A 431 -21.73 9.85 -11.16
N ARG A 432 -20.69 9.20 -11.70
CA ARG A 432 -19.66 8.52 -10.89
C ARG A 432 -18.83 9.49 -10.06
N ARG A 433 -18.63 10.71 -10.54
CA ARG A 433 -18.02 11.78 -9.74
C ARG A 433 -18.85 12.15 -8.54
N ALA A 434 -20.15 12.42 -8.73
CA ALA A 434 -21.03 12.78 -7.63
C ALA A 434 -21.12 11.65 -6.58
N GLU A 435 -21.13 10.39 -7.04
CA GLU A 435 -21.05 9.22 -6.18
C GLU A 435 -19.73 9.17 -5.39
N TRP A 436 -18.58 9.28 -6.07
CA TRP A 436 -17.25 9.25 -5.46
C TRP A 436 -17.03 10.39 -4.46
N GLU A 437 -17.36 11.64 -4.84
CA GLU A 437 -17.26 12.81 -3.94
C GLU A 437 -18.13 12.61 -2.70
N GLY A 438 -19.35 12.07 -2.86
CA GLY A 438 -20.21 11.71 -1.74
C GLY A 438 -19.65 10.59 -0.85
N TRP A 439 -18.89 9.63 -1.40
CA TRP A 439 -18.20 8.60 -0.62
C TRP A 439 -17.03 9.19 0.17
N VAL A 440 -16.24 10.06 -0.44
CA VAL A 440 -15.12 10.77 0.20
C VAL A 440 -15.63 11.66 1.33
N GLU A 441 -16.70 12.41 1.10
CA GLU A 441 -17.30 13.29 2.12
C GLU A 441 -17.78 12.49 3.33
N ARG A 442 -18.46 11.36 3.12
CA ARG A 442 -18.86 10.47 4.22
C ARG A 442 -17.66 9.90 4.94
N PHE A 443 -16.62 9.46 4.22
CA PHE A 443 -15.39 8.96 4.84
C PHE A 443 -14.72 10.01 5.74
N ILE A 444 -14.66 11.26 5.30
CA ILE A 444 -14.07 12.35 6.10
C ILE A 444 -14.92 12.67 7.34
N LYS A 445 -16.25 12.67 7.21
CA LYS A 445 -17.16 13.04 8.31
C LYS A 445 -17.39 11.94 9.33
N GLU A 446 -17.51 10.71 8.87
CA GLU A 446 -17.95 9.54 9.66
C GLU A 446 -16.81 8.56 9.94
N GLY A 447 -15.65 8.75 9.31
CA GLY A 447 -14.53 7.80 9.33
C GLY A 447 -14.76 6.62 8.39
N GLU A 448 -14.09 5.50 8.68
CA GLU A 448 -14.22 4.31 7.84
C GLU A 448 -15.52 3.54 8.16
N TRP A 449 -16.56 3.73 7.35
CA TRP A 449 -17.73 2.86 7.33
C TRP A 449 -17.87 2.16 5.97
N ARG A 450 -17.29 0.97 5.88
CA ARG A 450 -17.50 -0.03 4.84
C ARG A 450 -17.54 -1.40 5.51
N PRO A 451 -18.37 -2.35 5.03
CA PRO A 451 -18.35 -3.70 5.57
C PRO A 451 -16.92 -4.25 5.53
N PRO A 452 -16.34 -4.70 6.66
CA PRO A 452 -14.99 -5.27 6.66
C PRO A 452 -14.95 -6.57 5.85
N VAL A 453 -16.10 -7.21 5.69
CA VAL A 453 -16.28 -8.41 4.86
C VAL A 453 -17.71 -8.45 4.31
N TYR A 454 -17.85 -8.85 3.05
CA TYR A 454 -19.08 -9.44 2.54
C TYR A 454 -18.95 -10.95 2.66
N THR A 455 -19.84 -11.61 3.38
CA THR A 455 -19.74 -13.06 3.60
C THR A 455 -21.09 -13.76 3.69
N ASP A 456 -21.15 -14.99 3.22
CA ASP A 456 -22.27 -15.93 3.45
C ASP A 456 -22.06 -16.81 4.70
N ARG A 457 -20.94 -16.62 5.41
CA ARG A 457 -20.62 -17.33 6.66
C ARG A 457 -21.58 -16.89 7.79
N PRO A 458 -22.29 -17.83 8.44
CA PRO A 458 -23.27 -17.50 9.48
C PRO A 458 -22.73 -16.66 10.64
N GLU A 459 -21.47 -16.87 11.05
CA GLU A 459 -20.87 -16.12 12.16
C GLU A 459 -20.20 -14.81 11.71
N GLY A 460 -20.27 -14.46 10.43
CA GLY A 460 -19.71 -13.23 9.89
C GLY A 460 -18.18 -13.24 9.80
N LEU A 461 -17.54 -12.12 10.18
CA LEU A 461 -16.10 -11.90 10.04
C LEU A 461 -15.22 -12.96 10.73
N PRO A 462 -15.48 -13.39 11.98
CA PRO A 462 -14.65 -14.40 12.64
C PRO A 462 -14.54 -15.71 11.84
N GLU A 463 -15.68 -16.26 11.41
CA GLU A 463 -15.72 -17.49 10.63
C GLU A 463 -15.15 -17.31 9.22
N ALA A 464 -15.38 -16.15 8.58
CA ALA A 464 -14.76 -15.80 7.31
C ALA A 464 -13.22 -15.81 7.42
N VAL A 465 -12.67 -15.18 8.45
CA VAL A 465 -11.22 -15.17 8.71
C VAL A 465 -10.71 -16.59 8.90
N GLU A 466 -11.37 -17.39 9.74
CA GLU A 466 -10.96 -18.77 10.03
C GLU A 466 -11.00 -19.68 8.80
N LYS A 467 -12.05 -19.60 7.96
CA LYS A 467 -12.31 -20.58 6.90
C LYS A 467 -11.79 -20.18 5.53
N ASP A 468 -11.61 -18.89 5.29
CA ASP A 468 -11.31 -18.35 3.96
C ASP A 468 -10.01 -17.54 3.92
N LEU A 469 -9.65 -16.81 4.99
CA LEU A 469 -8.41 -16.03 5.05
C LEU A 469 -7.22 -16.84 5.57
N LEU A 470 -7.27 -17.31 6.81
CA LEU A 470 -6.14 -18.00 7.45
C LEU A 470 -5.66 -19.24 6.68
N PRO A 471 -6.53 -20.06 6.07
CA PRO A 471 -6.10 -21.23 5.30
C PRO A 471 -5.31 -20.90 4.03
N SER A 472 -5.36 -19.64 3.56
CA SER A 472 -4.53 -19.18 2.44
C SER A 472 -3.04 -19.15 2.81
N MET A 473 -2.72 -18.93 4.09
CA MET A 473 -1.37 -18.64 4.59
C MET A 473 -0.65 -17.56 3.76
N ASP A 474 -1.40 -16.66 3.13
CA ASP A 474 -0.85 -15.60 2.31
C ASP A 474 -0.22 -14.53 3.23
N PRO A 475 1.10 -14.33 3.16
CA PRO A 475 1.77 -13.46 4.12
C PRO A 475 1.42 -11.99 3.93
N ILE A 476 1.08 -11.57 2.72
CA ILE A 476 0.79 -10.18 2.41
C ILE A 476 -0.59 -9.83 3.00
N CYS A 477 -1.59 -10.68 2.78
CA CYS A 477 -2.91 -10.41 3.35
C CYS A 477 -2.97 -10.60 4.86
N VAL A 478 -2.29 -11.63 5.40
CA VAL A 478 -2.28 -11.89 6.85
C VAL A 478 -1.48 -10.84 7.61
N LYS A 479 -0.35 -10.34 7.06
CA LYS A 479 0.56 -9.46 7.82
C LYS A 479 0.56 -7.99 7.35
N ILE A 480 -0.06 -7.66 6.21
CA ILE A 480 -0.15 -6.27 5.71
C ILE A 480 -1.60 -5.80 5.60
N ILE A 481 -2.40 -6.41 4.71
CA ILE A 481 -3.67 -5.83 4.25
C ILE A 481 -4.77 -5.95 5.30
N ILE A 482 -4.98 -7.15 5.84
CA ILE A 482 -6.10 -7.44 6.77
C ILE A 482 -5.60 -7.54 8.21
N GLY A 483 -4.42 -8.14 8.41
CA GLY A 483 -3.88 -8.36 9.75
C GLY A 483 -4.54 -9.55 10.47
N GLU A 484 -3.86 -10.07 11.49
CA GLU A 484 -4.48 -10.99 12.44
C GLU A 484 -5.58 -10.27 13.24
N LEU A 485 -6.66 -10.98 13.58
CA LEU A 485 -7.68 -10.40 14.45
C LEU A 485 -7.08 -10.16 15.84
N PRO A 486 -7.16 -8.92 16.37
CA PRO A 486 -6.68 -8.62 17.71
C PRO A 486 -7.42 -9.47 18.75
N THR A 487 -6.67 -10.19 19.56
CA THR A 487 -7.22 -10.98 20.67
C THR A 487 -6.79 -10.36 22.00
N PRO A 488 -7.72 -10.10 22.93
CA PRO A 488 -7.35 -9.61 24.25
C PRO A 488 -6.46 -10.63 24.97
N LYS A 489 -5.28 -10.19 25.42
CA LYS A 489 -4.41 -11.02 26.27
C LYS A 489 -5.06 -11.21 27.65
N GLU A 490 -4.88 -12.39 28.23
CA GLU A 490 -5.46 -12.73 29.54
C GLU A 490 -5.00 -11.74 30.62
N GLY A 491 -5.96 -11.22 31.40
CA GLY A 491 -5.70 -10.22 32.45
C GLY A 491 -5.61 -8.77 31.98
N ILE A 492 -5.62 -8.50 30.67
CA ILE A 492 -5.59 -7.14 30.11
C ILE A 492 -7.02 -6.63 29.87
N LYS A 493 -7.38 -5.52 30.52
CA LYS A 493 -8.67 -4.85 30.38
C LYS A 493 -8.48 -3.48 29.72
N ALA A 494 -8.29 -3.46 28.42
CA ALA A 494 -8.14 -2.23 27.64
C ALA A 494 -9.47 -1.83 26.96
N ASP A 495 -9.63 -0.56 26.64
CA ASP A 495 -10.82 -0.03 25.96
C ASP A 495 -10.81 -0.34 24.45
N ILE A 496 -9.61 -0.43 23.88
CA ILE A 496 -9.37 -0.80 22.48
C ILE A 496 -8.20 -1.78 22.45
N ILE A 497 -8.36 -2.83 21.64
CA ILE A 497 -7.36 -3.88 21.43
C ILE A 497 -6.95 -3.86 19.95
N GLY A 498 -5.65 -3.94 19.70
CA GLY A 498 -5.05 -4.04 18.37
C GLY A 498 -3.87 -5.01 18.38
N LEU A 499 -3.03 -4.94 17.35
CA LEU A 499 -1.79 -5.71 17.22
C LEU A 499 -0.58 -4.86 17.61
N CYS A 500 0.43 -5.49 18.20
CA CYS A 500 1.73 -4.86 18.43
C CYS A 500 2.44 -4.63 17.10
N GLY A 501 2.48 -3.39 16.62
CA GLY A 501 3.29 -2.99 15.45
C GLY A 501 4.75 -2.73 15.84
N SER A 502 4.96 -2.02 16.94
CA SER A 502 6.28 -1.74 17.51
C SER A 502 6.16 -1.69 19.04
N PRO A 503 6.97 -2.46 19.80
CA PRO A 503 6.78 -2.60 21.24
C PRO A 503 7.18 -1.32 22.00
N GLY A 504 6.55 -1.12 23.15
CA GLY A 504 6.81 0.02 24.03
C GLY A 504 5.55 0.54 24.73
N VAL A 505 5.73 1.57 25.56
CA VAL A 505 4.63 2.24 26.28
C VAL A 505 4.76 3.75 26.10
N ALA A 506 3.63 4.41 25.84
CA ALA A 506 3.53 5.86 25.77
C ALA A 506 2.25 6.34 26.46
N GLU A 507 2.28 7.56 26.99
CA GLU A 507 1.11 8.23 27.56
C GLU A 507 1.12 9.69 27.10
N GLY A 508 -0.02 10.20 26.66
CA GLY A 508 -0.12 11.57 26.17
C GLY A 508 -1.51 11.94 25.67
N PRO A 509 -1.71 13.19 25.24
CA PRO A 509 -2.92 13.60 24.53
C PRO A 509 -2.97 12.91 23.16
N ALA A 510 -4.15 12.42 22.78
CA ALA A 510 -4.40 11.89 21.47
C ALA A 510 -4.55 13.00 20.43
N ARG A 511 -4.06 12.77 19.22
CA ARG A 511 -4.26 13.62 18.05
C ARG A 511 -4.83 12.75 16.93
N VAL A 512 -6.12 12.89 16.67
CA VAL A 512 -6.77 12.17 15.56
C VAL A 512 -6.54 12.96 14.28
N ILE A 513 -5.86 12.35 13.31
CA ILE A 513 -5.58 12.92 11.99
C ILE A 513 -6.00 11.88 10.94
N ILE A 514 -6.89 12.28 10.03
CA ILE A 514 -7.42 11.39 8.99
C ILE A 514 -6.64 11.53 7.69
N ASN A 515 -6.21 12.76 7.36
CA ASN A 515 -5.54 13.08 6.11
C ASN A 515 -4.15 13.66 6.37
N TYR A 516 -3.21 13.39 5.46
CA TYR A 516 -1.81 13.78 5.65
C TYR A 516 -1.61 15.31 5.65
N GLU A 517 -2.53 16.06 5.05
CA GLU A 517 -2.52 17.53 5.03
C GLU A 517 -2.62 18.13 6.43
N GLU A 518 -3.21 17.41 7.39
CA GLU A 518 -3.41 17.83 8.78
C GLU A 518 -2.26 17.40 9.70
N LEU A 519 -1.19 16.77 9.16
CA LEU A 519 -0.04 16.31 9.94
C LEU A 519 0.71 17.44 10.65
N ASP A 520 0.58 18.68 10.16
CA ASP A 520 1.16 19.87 10.80
C ASP A 520 0.51 20.20 12.16
N GLN A 521 -0.66 19.63 12.46
CA GLN A 521 -1.35 19.80 13.73
C GLN A 521 -0.78 18.91 14.85
N LEU A 522 0.01 17.90 14.51
CA LEU A 522 0.61 16.98 15.47
C LEU A 522 1.69 17.69 16.29
N LYS A 523 1.58 17.64 17.62
CA LYS A 523 2.55 18.26 18.52
C LYS A 523 3.52 17.22 19.10
N PRO A 524 4.75 17.62 19.47
CA PRO A 524 5.71 16.74 20.10
C PRO A 524 5.12 16.01 21.33
N GLY A 525 5.23 14.68 21.34
CA GLY A 525 4.76 13.83 22.44
C GLY A 525 3.27 13.51 22.44
N GLU A 526 2.46 14.04 21.52
CA GLU A 526 1.08 13.57 21.31
C GLU A 526 1.06 12.14 20.74
N ILE A 527 0.01 11.38 21.03
CA ILE A 527 -0.22 10.05 20.44
C ILE A 527 -1.05 10.24 19.16
N LEU A 528 -0.46 9.91 18.01
CA LEU A 528 -1.12 9.99 16.71
C LEU A 528 -2.16 8.86 16.58
N VAL A 529 -3.38 9.20 16.19
CA VAL A 529 -4.47 8.26 15.89
C VAL A 529 -4.92 8.49 14.46
N CYS A 530 -4.87 7.46 13.60
CA CYS A 530 -5.16 7.59 12.17
C CYS A 530 -5.75 6.31 11.56
N PRO A 531 -6.40 6.36 10.37
CA PRO A 531 -6.89 5.16 9.70
C PRO A 531 -5.75 4.19 9.34
N GLY A 532 -4.65 4.74 8.85
CA GLY A 532 -3.44 4.04 8.43
C GLY A 532 -2.39 5.08 8.02
N THR A 533 -1.16 4.65 7.78
CA THR A 533 -0.08 5.56 7.36
C THR A 533 0.50 5.11 6.02
N ASN A 534 1.15 6.04 5.33
CA ASN A 534 1.92 5.83 4.10
C ASN A 534 3.19 6.71 4.18
N PRO A 535 4.13 6.64 3.21
CA PRO A 535 5.39 7.36 3.35
C PRO A 535 5.28 8.88 3.55
N ALA A 536 4.19 9.53 3.12
CA ALA A 536 3.98 10.96 3.42
C ALA A 536 3.85 11.26 4.92
N TRP A 537 3.59 10.24 5.75
CA TRP A 537 3.45 10.33 7.20
C TRP A 537 4.75 10.07 7.95
N THR A 538 5.80 9.57 7.29
CA THR A 538 7.09 9.24 7.93
C THR A 538 7.63 10.38 8.82
N PRO A 539 7.58 11.67 8.43
CA PRO A 539 8.03 12.76 9.30
C PRO A 539 7.29 12.83 10.66
N ALA A 540 6.03 12.41 10.72
CA ALA A 540 5.22 12.43 11.94
C ALA A 540 5.73 11.48 13.02
N PHE A 541 6.41 10.38 12.65
CA PHE A 541 6.94 9.39 13.58
C PHE A 541 8.10 9.93 14.43
N ASN A 542 8.76 11.01 13.99
CA ASN A 542 9.79 11.69 14.77
C ASN A 542 9.19 12.68 15.80
N ILE A 543 7.92 13.05 15.64
CA ILE A 543 7.22 14.02 16.49
C ILE A 543 6.33 13.30 17.51
N ALA A 544 5.64 12.25 17.08
CA ALA A 544 4.70 11.50 17.90
C ALA A 544 5.37 10.85 19.12
N GLY A 545 4.62 10.74 20.22
CA GLY A 545 4.97 9.91 21.38
C GLY A 545 4.56 8.44 21.22
N GLY A 546 3.62 8.16 20.31
CA GLY A 546 3.15 6.82 19.92
C GLY A 546 2.17 6.91 18.75
N VAL A 547 1.89 5.79 18.09
CA VAL A 547 0.93 5.73 16.96
C VAL A 547 -0.11 4.64 17.19
N ILE A 548 -1.36 4.95 16.89
CA ILE A 548 -2.50 4.03 16.83
C ILE A 548 -3.09 4.10 15.42
N ALA A 549 -3.13 2.97 14.73
CA ALA A 549 -3.74 2.87 13.41
C ALA A 549 -4.89 1.87 13.37
N ASP A 550 -6.01 2.25 12.74
CA ASP A 550 -7.16 1.36 12.58
C ASP A 550 -6.92 0.20 11.63
N ARG A 551 -6.00 0.36 10.68
CA ARG A 551 -5.62 -0.63 9.66
C ARG A 551 -4.13 -0.94 9.68
N GLY A 552 -3.79 -2.03 9.00
CA GLY A 552 -2.43 -2.53 8.82
C GLY A 552 -2.10 -3.69 9.76
N GLY A 553 -1.27 -4.63 9.29
CA GLY A 553 -0.70 -5.70 10.11
C GLY A 553 0.73 -5.41 10.58
N THR A 554 1.40 -6.42 11.14
CA THR A 554 2.76 -6.31 11.71
C THR A 554 3.84 -5.97 10.68
N LEU A 555 3.56 -6.17 9.39
CA LEU A 555 4.43 -5.80 8.27
C LEU A 555 3.91 -4.58 7.48
N SER A 556 2.90 -3.88 7.99
CA SER A 556 2.46 -2.60 7.38
C SER A 556 3.51 -1.50 7.55
N HIS A 557 3.46 -0.49 6.66
CA HIS A 557 4.28 0.71 6.75
C HIS A 557 4.27 1.33 8.16
N THR A 558 3.09 1.48 8.78
CA THR A 558 2.96 2.01 10.15
C THR A 558 3.81 1.23 11.15
N ALA A 559 3.80 -0.11 11.07
CA ALA A 559 4.53 -0.96 11.98
C ALA A 559 6.04 -0.95 11.69
N ILE A 560 6.44 -1.00 10.41
CA ILE A 560 7.84 -0.94 9.98
C ILE A 560 8.49 0.38 10.43
N ILE A 561 7.89 1.51 10.08
CA ILE A 561 8.41 2.83 10.46
C ILE A 561 8.42 3.00 11.98
N GLY A 562 7.39 2.53 12.68
CA GLY A 562 7.37 2.51 14.14
C GLY A 562 8.61 1.85 14.74
N ARG A 563 9.04 0.71 14.18
CA ARG A 563 10.23 -0.01 14.66
C ARG A 563 11.54 0.68 14.35
N GLU A 564 11.65 1.32 13.18
CA GLU A 564 12.85 2.05 12.76
C GLU A 564 13.07 3.33 13.58
N TYR A 565 11.99 4.00 13.99
CA TYR A 565 12.05 5.15 14.90
C TYR A 565 12.09 4.74 16.38
N GLY A 566 11.84 3.46 16.71
CA GLY A 566 11.75 2.97 18.08
C GLY A 566 10.55 3.52 18.84
N LEU A 567 9.46 3.82 18.12
CA LEU A 567 8.23 4.41 18.60
C LEU A 567 7.21 3.32 18.97
N PRO A 568 6.46 3.41 20.08
CA PRO A 568 5.37 2.47 20.38
C PRO A 568 4.23 2.59 19.36
N VAL A 569 3.83 1.47 18.75
CA VAL A 569 2.79 1.44 17.71
C VAL A 569 1.80 0.29 17.92
N VAL A 570 0.51 0.61 17.91
CA VAL A 570 -0.59 -0.36 17.80
C VAL A 570 -1.29 -0.19 16.46
N VAL A 571 -1.52 -1.30 15.75
CA VAL A 571 -2.22 -1.31 14.46
C VAL A 571 -3.45 -2.22 14.52
N ASN A 572 -4.28 -2.20 13.47
CA ASN A 572 -5.48 -3.01 13.34
C ASN A 572 -6.50 -2.82 14.48
N THR A 573 -6.68 -1.59 14.97
CA THR A 573 -7.67 -1.30 16.03
C THR A 573 -9.11 -1.23 15.54
N PHE A 574 -9.32 -1.12 14.22
CA PHE A 574 -10.60 -0.99 13.50
C PHE A 574 -11.49 0.22 13.87
N THR A 575 -11.43 0.73 15.09
CA THR A 575 -12.41 1.67 15.67
C THR A 575 -11.81 2.82 16.49
N ALA A 576 -10.48 2.93 16.57
CA ALA A 576 -9.80 3.95 17.34
C ALA A 576 -10.10 5.37 16.84
N CYS A 577 -10.12 5.61 15.52
CA CYS A 577 -10.48 6.94 15.00
C CYS A 577 -11.91 7.35 15.33
N GLN A 578 -12.81 6.38 15.51
CA GLN A 578 -14.21 6.61 15.88
C GLN A 578 -14.39 6.82 17.39
N LYS A 579 -13.61 6.09 18.21
CA LYS A 579 -13.74 6.08 19.68
C LYS A 579 -12.94 7.17 20.38
N ILE A 580 -11.76 7.50 19.85
CA ILE A 580 -10.82 8.44 20.48
C ILE A 580 -11.09 9.84 19.94
N ARG A 581 -11.05 10.85 20.82
CA ARG A 581 -11.17 12.27 20.44
C ARG A 581 -9.83 12.98 20.55
N THR A 582 -9.55 13.90 19.63
CA THR A 582 -8.40 14.79 19.73
C THR A 582 -8.39 15.54 21.07
N GLY A 583 -7.25 15.53 21.75
CA GLY A 583 -7.03 16.09 23.08
C GLY A 583 -7.31 15.13 24.24
N GLN A 584 -7.96 13.98 23.98
CA GLN A 584 -8.24 12.97 25.02
C GLN A 584 -6.93 12.33 25.51
N ARG A 585 -6.80 12.17 26.82
CA ARG A 585 -5.61 11.55 27.40
C ARG A 585 -5.71 10.03 27.28
N ILE A 586 -4.67 9.41 26.72
CA ILE A 586 -4.65 7.96 26.54
C ILE A 586 -3.30 7.38 26.96
N LYS A 587 -3.33 6.10 27.35
CA LYS A 587 -2.13 5.28 27.54
C LYS A 587 -2.09 4.20 26.48
N LEU A 588 -0.97 4.12 25.77
CA LEU A 588 -0.66 3.13 24.76
C LEU A 588 0.31 2.10 25.34
N ASP A 589 -0.11 0.85 25.49
CA ASP A 589 0.77 -0.29 25.76
C ASP A 589 0.88 -1.13 24.49
N ALA A 590 1.81 -0.73 23.63
CA ALA A 590 1.97 -1.34 22.31
C ALA A 590 2.49 -2.77 22.39
N THR A 591 3.32 -3.09 23.39
CA THR A 591 3.81 -4.46 23.66
C THR A 591 2.65 -5.45 23.83
N ASN A 592 1.55 -4.97 24.39
CA ASN A 592 0.36 -5.78 24.62
C ASN A 592 -0.78 -5.52 23.63
N GLY A 593 -0.60 -4.64 22.65
CA GLY A 593 -1.65 -4.27 21.71
C GLY A 593 -2.83 -3.58 22.40
N ALA A 594 -2.59 -2.87 23.50
CA ALA A 594 -3.63 -2.34 24.39
C ALA A 594 -3.64 -0.81 24.43
N VAL A 595 -4.83 -0.23 24.33
CA VAL A 595 -5.06 1.21 24.48
C VAL A 595 -6.07 1.45 25.60
N TYR A 596 -5.70 2.35 26.51
CA TYR A 596 -6.53 2.75 27.66
C TYR A 596 -6.92 4.22 27.52
N LEU A 597 -8.22 4.49 27.62
CA LEU A 597 -8.76 5.84 27.70
C LEU A 597 -8.68 6.28 29.16
N LEU A 598 -8.00 7.39 29.44
CA LEU A 598 -7.76 7.83 30.82
C LEU A 598 -8.79 8.84 31.31
N ASP A 599 -9.54 9.46 30.39
CA ASP A 599 -10.55 10.48 30.66
C ASP A 599 -11.81 10.26 29.80
#